data_AF-A0A927VVY0-F1
#
_entry.id   AF-A0A927VVY0-F1
#
_cell.length_a   1.000
_cell.length_b   1.000
_cell.length_c   1.000
_cell.angle_alpha   90.00
_cell.angle_beta   90.00
_cell.angle_gamma   90.00
#
_symmetry.space_group_name_H-M   'P 1'
#
loop_
_entity.id
_entity.type
_entity.pdbx_description
1 polymer ?
#
loop_
_entity_poly.entity_id
_entity_poly.type
_entity_poly.pdbx_seq_one_letter_code
_entity_poly.pdbx_strand_id
1 'polypeptide(L)'
;MSRINYSKELKMRVAKEALRPENNGLEHVIAAKYGIKASTVVNWLNCYLEYGEDAFKKGYGKAGKKSAREKELEKEVEELKQEVEILKKAAAFLASVKHE
;
A
#
# COMPACT_ATOMS: atom_id res chain seq x y z
N MET A 1 -7.33 24.93 -17.23
CA MET A 1 -8.51 24.10 -16.84
C MET A 1 -8.61 24.09 -15.33
N SER A 2 -9.77 24.45 -14.78
CA SER A 2 -10.03 24.40 -13.34
C SER A 2 -10.01 22.96 -12.85
N ARG A 3 -9.35 22.69 -11.72
CA ARG A 3 -9.25 21.34 -11.16
C ARG A 3 -10.60 20.94 -10.57
N ILE A 4 -11.26 19.95 -11.16
CA ILE A 4 -12.52 19.41 -10.61
C ILE A 4 -12.20 18.76 -9.26
N ASN A 5 -12.83 19.26 -8.20
CA ASN A 5 -12.73 18.69 -6.86
C ASN A 5 -13.95 17.81 -6.60
N TYR A 6 -13.72 16.50 -6.50
CA TYR A 6 -14.73 15.54 -6.10
C TYR A 6 -14.81 15.42 -4.57
N SER A 7 -16.03 15.28 -4.04
CA SER A 7 -16.26 15.05 -2.62
C SER A 7 -15.69 13.71 -2.15
N LYS A 8 -15.42 13.57 -0.85
CA LYS A 8 -14.86 12.34 -0.27
C LYS A 8 -15.84 11.16 -0.46
N GLU A 9 -17.12 11.45 -0.27
CA GLU A 9 -18.21 10.49 -0.32
C GLU A 9 -18.35 9.88 -1.72
N LEU A 10 -18.19 10.71 -2.75
CA LEU A 10 -18.23 10.26 -4.13
C LEU A 10 -17.03 9.36 -4.45
N LYS A 11 -15.81 9.78 -4.08
CA LYS A 11 -14.59 8.99 -4.29
C LYS A 11 -14.70 7.61 -3.63
N MET A 12 -15.18 7.59 -2.39
CA MET A 12 -15.35 6.38 -1.61
C MET A 12 -16.39 5.45 -2.24
N ARG A 13 -17.54 5.99 -2.65
CA ARG A 13 -18.60 5.22 -3.30
C ARG A 13 -18.11 4.57 -4.59
N VAL A 14 -17.43 5.35 -5.43
CA VAL A 14 -16.89 4.87 -6.71
C VAL A 14 -15.81 3.81 -6.50
N ALA A 15 -14.88 4.01 -5.57
CA ALA A 15 -13.84 3.02 -5.27
C ALA A 15 -14.41 1.71 -4.73
N LYS A 16 -15.38 1.76 -3.81
CA LYS A 16 -16.07 0.57 -3.29
C LYS A 16 -16.87 -0.16 -4.36
N GLU A 17 -17.45 0.58 -5.30
CA GLU A 17 -18.15 -0.03 -6.43
C GLU A 17 -17.19 -0.70 -7.40
N ALA A 18 -16.04 -0.08 -7.69
CA ALA A 18 -15.00 -0.66 -8.55
C ALA A 18 -14.28 -1.86 -7.92
N LEU A 19 -14.22 -1.94 -6.59
CA LEU A 19 -13.61 -3.08 -5.87
C LEU A 19 -14.44 -4.37 -5.97
N ARG A 20 -15.74 -4.26 -6.27
CA ARG A 20 -16.62 -5.41 -6.34
C ARG A 20 -16.14 -6.39 -7.41
N PRO A 21 -16.05 -7.70 -7.12
CA PRO A 21 -15.60 -8.69 -8.10
C PRO A 21 -16.41 -8.66 -9.40
N GLU A 22 -17.70 -8.34 -9.31
CA GLU A 22 -18.62 -8.25 -10.45
C GLU A 22 -18.30 -7.06 -11.37
N ASN A 23 -17.57 -6.07 -10.87
CA ASN A 23 -17.21 -4.84 -11.56
C ASN A 23 -15.73 -4.78 -11.97
N ASN A 24 -14.98 -5.87 -11.78
CA ASN A 24 -13.58 -5.94 -12.16
C ASN A 24 -13.41 -5.74 -13.68
N GLY A 25 -12.65 -4.73 -14.10
CA GLY A 25 -12.48 -4.37 -15.52
C GLY A 25 -13.63 -3.56 -16.13
N LEU A 26 -14.63 -3.17 -15.33
CA LEU A 26 -15.78 -2.36 -15.76
C LEU A 26 -15.65 -0.89 -15.35
N GLU A 27 -14.43 -0.38 -15.19
CA GLU A 27 -14.18 1.00 -14.75
C GLU A 27 -14.74 2.02 -15.73
N HIS A 28 -14.83 1.68 -17.02
CA HIS A 28 -15.45 2.52 -18.05
C HIS A 28 -16.98 2.65 -17.86
N VAL A 29 -17.66 1.58 -17.43
CA VAL A 29 -19.10 1.59 -17.13
C VAL A 29 -19.37 2.42 -15.88
N ILE A 30 -18.57 2.21 -14.83
CA ILE A 30 -18.64 2.99 -13.59
C ILE A 30 -18.37 4.47 -13.90
N ALA A 31 -17.36 4.76 -14.70
CA ALA A 31 -17.02 6.11 -15.11
C ALA A 31 -18.20 6.80 -15.82
N ALA A 32 -18.87 6.11 -16.76
CA ALA A 32 -20.05 6.61 -17.44
C ALA A 32 -21.21 6.87 -16.46
N LYS A 33 -21.47 5.95 -15.52
CA LYS A 33 -22.51 6.07 -14.49
C LYS A 33 -22.34 7.32 -13.62
N TYR A 34 -21.10 7.67 -13.28
CA TYR A 34 -20.79 8.80 -12.41
C TYR A 34 -20.36 10.07 -13.17
N GLY A 35 -20.33 10.04 -14.51
CA GLY A 35 -19.91 11.18 -15.33
C GLY A 35 -18.43 11.58 -15.13
N ILE A 36 -17.57 10.61 -14.82
CA ILE A 36 -16.13 10.83 -14.59
C ILE A 36 -15.31 10.07 -15.62
N LYS A 37 -13.98 10.28 -15.62
CA LYS A 37 -13.08 9.56 -16.51
C LYS A 37 -12.73 8.18 -15.94
N ALA A 38 -12.62 7.17 -16.78
CA ALA A 38 -12.20 5.81 -16.37
C ALA A 38 -10.85 5.82 -15.63
N SER A 39 -9.89 6.64 -16.07
CA SER A 39 -8.61 6.80 -15.39
C SER A 39 -8.74 7.34 -13.96
N THR A 40 -9.78 8.14 -13.68
CA THR A 40 -10.07 8.63 -12.33
C THR A 40 -10.60 7.52 -11.44
N VAL A 41 -11.46 6.64 -11.98
CA VAL A 41 -11.96 5.44 -11.28
C VAL A 41 -10.81 4.52 -10.90
N VAL A 42 -9.93 4.20 -11.86
CA VAL A 42 -8.73 3.36 -11.63
C VAL A 42 -7.84 3.96 -10.54
N ASN A 43 -7.58 5.27 -10.59
CA ASN A 43 -6.78 5.94 -9.57
C ASN A 43 -7.42 5.84 -8.17
N TRP A 44 -8.74 5.99 -8.06
CA TRP A 44 -9.43 5.87 -6.78
C TRP A 44 -9.50 4.44 -6.27
N LEU A 45 -9.66 3.46 -7.16
CA LEU A 45 -9.56 2.04 -6.82
C LEU A 45 -8.18 1.71 -6.26
N ASN A 46 -7.11 2.13 -6.94
CA ASN A 46 -5.74 1.92 -6.48
C ASN A 46 -5.48 2.60 -5.13
N CYS A 47 -5.93 3.85 -4.95
CA CYS A 47 -5.83 4.53 -3.65
C CYS A 47 -6.56 3.77 -2.54
N TYR A 48 -7.73 3.20 -2.84
CA TYR A 48 -8.50 2.42 -1.87
C TYR A 48 -7.86 1.06 -1.58
N LEU A 49 -7.25 0.41 -2.57
CA LEU A 49 -6.48 -0.82 -2.36
C LEU A 49 -5.24 -0.59 -1.49
N GLU A 50 -4.59 0.56 -1.63
CA GLU A 50 -3.37 0.88 -0.87
C GLU A 50 -3.68 1.34 0.57
N TYR A 51 -4.76 2.10 0.78
CA TYR A 51 -5.02 2.78 2.06
C TYR A 51 -6.37 2.44 2.71
N GLY A 52 -7.21 1.63 2.07
CA GLY A 52 -8.53 1.25 2.56
C GLY A 52 -9.43 2.45 2.85
N GLU A 53 -10.10 2.44 4.01
CA GLU A 53 -11.04 3.50 4.45
C GLU A 53 -10.37 4.88 4.63
N ASP A 54 -9.04 4.93 4.75
CA ASP A 54 -8.28 6.16 4.94
C ASP A 54 -7.86 6.83 3.62
N ALA A 55 -8.07 6.16 2.48
CA ALA A 55 -7.67 6.59 1.13
C ALA A 55 -8.13 8.00 0.72
N PHE A 56 -9.21 8.50 1.32
CA PHE A 56 -9.77 9.82 0.97
C PHE A 56 -9.87 10.77 2.18
N LYS A 57 -9.22 10.48 3.31
CA LYS A 57 -9.13 11.41 4.45
C LYS A 57 -8.23 12.61 4.08
N LYS A 58 -8.53 13.79 4.62
CA LYS A 58 -7.74 15.00 4.38
C LYS A 58 -6.27 14.75 4.80
N GLY A 59 -5.33 14.80 3.85
CA GLY A 59 -3.92 14.52 4.11
C GLY A 59 -3.41 13.12 3.71
N TYR A 60 -4.27 12.24 3.15
CA TYR A 60 -3.93 10.85 2.79
C TYR A 60 -2.66 10.70 1.92
N GLY A 61 -2.44 11.61 0.96
CA GLY A 61 -1.27 11.58 0.07
C GLY A 61 0.08 11.82 0.78
N LYS A 62 0.07 12.21 2.07
CA LYS A 62 1.24 12.28 2.94
C LYS A 62 1.32 11.14 3.96
N ALA A 63 0.19 10.54 4.32
CA ALA A 63 0.09 9.55 5.39
C ALA A 63 0.49 8.13 4.94
N GLY A 64 0.38 7.85 3.63
CA GLY A 64 0.57 6.51 3.08
C GLY A 64 1.95 6.19 2.52
N LYS A 65 2.77 7.20 2.25
CA LYS A 65 4.14 6.99 1.81
C LYS A 65 4.99 6.71 3.04
N LYS A 66 5.50 5.48 3.16
CA LYS A 66 6.59 5.19 4.11
C LYS A 66 7.64 6.28 3.93
N SER A 67 7.93 7.01 5.01
CA SER A 67 8.99 7.99 5.06
C SER A 67 10.29 7.36 4.57
N ALA A 68 11.19 8.15 3.99
CA ALA A 68 12.53 7.66 3.63
C ALA A 68 13.19 6.95 4.84
N ARG A 69 13.01 7.52 6.03
CA ARG A 69 13.46 6.96 7.30
C ARG A 69 12.83 5.60 7.64
N GLU A 70 11.55 5.39 7.33
CA GLU A 70 10.89 4.10 7.60
C GLU A 70 11.43 3.01 6.68
N LYS A 71 11.75 3.33 5.42
CA LYS A 71 12.39 2.40 4.49
C LYS A 71 13.83 2.06 4.90
N GLU A 72 14.58 3.06 5.36
CA GLU A 72 15.94 2.87 5.90
C GLU A 72 15.91 1.97 7.13
N LEU A 73 15.01 2.23 8.08
CA LEU A 73 14.83 1.40 9.28
C LEU A 73 14.44 -0.04 8.93
N GLU A 74 13.58 -0.26 7.92
CA GLU A 74 13.23 -1.62 7.47
C GLU A 74 14.43 -2.36 6.89
N LYS A 75 15.28 -1.68 6.12
CA LYS A 75 16.53 -2.26 5.59
C LYS A 75 17.51 -2.61 6.71
N GLU A 76 17.66 -1.73 7.69
CA GLU A 76 18.52 -1.94 8.85
C GLU A 76 18.04 -3.12 9.71
N VAL A 77 16.73 -3.25 9.93
CA VAL A 77 16.15 -4.39 10.66
C VAL A 77 16.40 -5.70 9.92
N GLU A 78 16.33 -5.71 8.58
CA GLU A 78 16.62 -6.90 7.78
C GLU A 78 18.10 -7.30 7.89
N GLU A 79 19.01 -6.33 7.77
CA GLU A 79 20.46 -6.55 7.90
C GLU A 79 20.84 -7.08 9.30
N LEU A 80 20.30 -6.46 10.36
CA LEU A 80 20.52 -6.90 11.74
C LEU A 80 19.99 -8.32 12.01
N LYS A 81 18.85 -8.70 11.41
CA LYS A 81 18.33 -10.07 11.52
C LYS A 81 19.26 -11.08 10.87
N GLN A 82 19.82 -10.76 9.71
CA GLN A 82 20.78 -11.61 9.02
C GLN A 82 22.06 -11.78 9.85
N GLU A 83 22.58 -10.69 10.43
CA GLU A 83 23.75 -10.74 11.29
C GLU A 83 23.52 -11.61 12.53
N VAL A 84 22.38 -11.44 13.21
CA VAL A 84 21.99 -12.28 14.35
C VAL A 84 21.89 -13.76 13.95
N GLU A 85 21.38 -14.07 12.76
CA GLU A 85 21.31 -15.44 12.28
C GLU A 85 22.69 -16.05 12.03
N ILE A 86 23.62 -15.28 11.43
CA ILE A 86 25.01 -15.70 11.22
C ILE A 86 25.70 -15.95 12.56
N LEU A 87 25.56 -15.03 13.52
CA LEU A 87 26.15 -15.16 14.84
C LEU A 87 25.62 -16.39 15.60
N LYS A 88 24.32 -16.67 15.50
CA LYS A 88 23.72 -17.89 16.07
C LYS A 88 24.29 -19.15 15.44
N LYS A 89 24.44 -19.19 14.12
CA LYS A 89 25.04 -20.33 13.40
C LYS A 89 26.50 -20.53 13.80
N ALA A 90 27.28 -19.45 13.89
CA ALA A 90 28.66 -19.49 14.34
C ALA A 90 28.77 -20.00 15.79
N ALA A 91 27.92 -19.50 16.70
CA ALA A 91 27.88 -19.95 18.09
C ALA A 91 27.52 -21.44 18.21
N ALA A 92 26.52 -21.91 17.44
CA ALA A 92 26.14 -23.32 17.40
C ALA A 92 27.29 -24.21 16.87
N PHE A 93 27.96 -23.77 15.81
CA PHE A 93 29.14 -24.46 15.28
C PHE A 93 30.25 -24.54 16.33
N LEU A 94 30.61 -23.42 16.94
CA LEU A 94 31.65 -23.37 17.98
C LEU A 94 31.29 -24.22 19.22
N ALA A 95 30.02 -24.26 19.61
CA ALA A 95 29.55 -25.13 20.69
C ALA A 95 29.67 -26.61 20.33
N SER A 96 29.38 -26.99 19.08
CA SER A 96 29.53 -28.38 18.62
C SER A 96 30.99 -28.84 18.53
N VAL A 97 31.92 -27.95 18.17
CA VAL A 97 33.36 -28.24 18.06
C VAL A 97 34.04 -28.38 19.44
N LYS A 98 33.49 -27.76 20.49
CA LYS A 98 34.08 -27.80 21.84
C LYS A 98 33.77 -29.09 22.62
N HIS A 99 33.02 -30.01 22.03
CA HIS A 99 32.61 -31.28 22.62
C HIS A 99 33.36 -32.51 22.07
N GLU A 100 34.35 -32.33 21.19
CA GLU A 100 35.41 -33.30 20.86
C GLU A 100 36.69 -32.99 21.64
#